data_AF-A0A1F7GM80-F1
#
_entry.id   AF-A0A1F7GM80-F1
#
_cell.length_a   1.000
_cell.length_b   1.000
_cell.length_c   1.000
_cell.angle_alpha   90.00
_cell.angle_beta   90.00
_cell.angle_gamma   90.00
#
_symmetry.space_group_name_H-M   'P 1'
#
loop_
_entity.id
_entity.type
_entity.pdbx_description
1 polymer ?
#
loop_
_entity_poly.entity_id
_entity_poly.type
_entity_poly.pdbx_seq_one_letter_code
_entity_poly.pdbx_strand_id
1 'polypeptide(L)'
;MKPIFFSILTGLGFGLSMFFRKLSLKEIGLPAVIFESFANFIVALVLIYFISPFKLNQIVTKSNGVFFAVLGGISLGIGVISFFLATKIGGSVITPSIIGPVVGSITASLLAIFILGESLTLMKLIGIFITFVGLYIFISFK
;
A
#
# COMPACT_ATOMS: atom_id res chain seq x y z
N MET A 1 -3.72 12.20 -17.72
CA MET A 1 -4.89 11.30 -17.62
C MET A 1 -4.52 9.86 -17.28
N LYS A 2 -3.56 9.22 -17.97
CA LYS A 2 -3.13 7.83 -17.67
C LYS A 2 -2.71 7.59 -16.19
N PRO A 3 -1.93 8.46 -15.53
CA PRO A 3 -1.54 8.23 -14.13
C PRO A 3 -2.70 8.25 -13.14
N ILE A 4 -3.67 9.16 -13.37
CA ILE A 4 -4.86 9.28 -12.52
C ILE A 4 -5.72 8.02 -12.62
N PHE A 5 -5.93 7.51 -13.84
CA PHE A 5 -6.67 6.28 -14.05
C PHE A 5 -6.04 5.08 -13.32
N PHE A 6 -4.72 4.88 -13.47
CA PHE A 6 -4.03 3.80 -12.74
C PHE A 6 -4.01 4.01 -11.22
N SER A 7 -4.00 5.25 -10.74
CA SER A 7 -4.11 5.56 -9.31
C SER A 7 -5.49 5.20 -8.75
N ILE A 8 -6.55 5.46 -9.51
CA ILE A 8 -7.92 5.06 -9.16
C ILE A 8 -8.03 3.53 -9.12
N LEU A 9 -7.54 2.84 -10.15
CA LEU A 9 -7.50 1.37 -10.17
C LEU A 9 -6.71 0.80 -8.99
N THR A 10 -5.60 1.43 -8.63
CA THR A 10 -4.80 1.06 -7.46
C THR A 10 -5.61 1.19 -6.18
N GLY A 11 -6.32 2.31 -5.99
CA GLY A 11 -7.20 2.52 -4.83
C GLY A 11 -8.31 1.47 -4.74
N LEU A 12 -8.96 1.15 -5.86
CA LEU A 12 -9.98 0.10 -5.92
C LEU A 12 -9.40 -1.29 -5.61
N GLY A 13 -8.23 -1.60 -6.16
CA GLY A 13 -7.52 -2.86 -5.89
C GLY A 13 -7.17 -3.02 -4.41
N PHE A 14 -6.62 -1.97 -3.78
CA PHE A 14 -6.36 -1.98 -2.35
C PHE A 14 -7.64 -2.12 -1.52
N GLY A 15 -8.72 -1.41 -1.87
CA GLY A 15 -10.00 -1.53 -1.18
C GLY A 15 -10.57 -2.96 -1.22
N LEU A 16 -10.58 -3.58 -2.41
CA LEU A 16 -10.98 -4.99 -2.55
C LEU A 16 -10.08 -5.94 -1.77
N SER A 17 -8.75 -5.72 -1.82
CA SER A 17 -7.80 -6.56 -1.07
C SER A 17 -8.09 -6.54 0.43
N MET A 18 -8.41 -5.38 1.01
CA MET A 18 -8.72 -5.26 2.43
C MET A 18 -10.01 -5.98 2.83
N PHE A 19 -11.03 -5.93 1.95
CA PHE A 19 -12.26 -6.67 2.15
C PHE A 19 -12.01 -8.19 2.16
N PHE A 20 -11.36 -8.72 1.12
CA PHE A 20 -11.02 -10.15 1.06
C PHE A 20 -10.07 -10.58 2.18
N ARG A 21 -9.17 -9.69 2.61
CA ARG A 21 -8.30 -9.91 3.76
C ARG A 21 -9.07 -10.11 5.06
N LYS A 22 -10.14 -9.33 5.29
CA LYS A 22 -11.02 -9.56 6.45
C LYS A 22 -11.71 -10.91 6.38
N LEU A 23 -12.21 -11.29 5.20
CA LEU A 23 -12.87 -12.57 4.99
C LEU A 23 -11.90 -13.73 5.24
N SER A 24 -10.71 -13.72 4.64
CA SER A 24 -9.71 -14.76 4.84
C SER A 24 -9.24 -14.85 6.29
N LEU A 25 -9.09 -13.71 6.98
CA LEU A 25 -8.76 -13.68 8.41
C LEU A 25 -9.84 -14.34 9.28
N LYS A 26 -11.13 -14.24 8.91
CA LYS A 26 -12.22 -14.91 9.63
C LYS A 26 -12.16 -16.42 9.46
N GLU A 27 -11.86 -16.90 8.25
CA GLU A 27 -11.89 -18.34 7.94
C GLU A 27 -10.63 -19.08 8.43
N ILE A 28 -9.44 -18.53 8.19
CA ILE A 28 -8.17 -19.24 8.42
C ILE A 28 -7.18 -18.48 9.31
N GLY A 29 -7.54 -17.29 9.79
CA GLY A 29 -6.70 -16.51 10.69
C GLY A 29 -5.47 -15.88 10.02
N LEU A 30 -4.41 -15.67 10.82
CA LEU A 30 -3.14 -15.08 10.34
C LEU A 30 -2.45 -15.84 9.19
N PRO A 31 -2.53 -17.18 9.06
CA PRO A 31 -2.05 -17.89 7.89
C PRO A 31 -2.54 -17.34 6.54
N ALA A 32 -3.66 -16.62 6.49
CA ALA A 32 -4.13 -15.93 5.30
C ALA A 32 -3.07 -15.00 4.66
N VAL A 33 -2.16 -14.42 5.46
CA VAL A 33 -1.05 -13.58 4.97
C VAL A 33 -0.16 -14.34 3.97
N ILE A 34 0.06 -15.64 4.21
CA ILE A 34 0.92 -16.47 3.35
C ILE A 34 0.27 -16.65 1.98
N PHE A 35 -1.01 -16.99 1.95
CA PHE A 35 -1.76 -17.18 0.71
C PHE A 35 -1.86 -15.87 -0.09
N GLU A 36 -2.09 -14.75 0.59
CA GLU A 36 -2.11 -13.44 -0.06
C GLU A 36 -0.75 -13.07 -0.66
N SER A 37 0.34 -13.29 0.10
CA SER A 37 1.70 -13.02 -0.38
C SER A 37 2.05 -13.89 -1.59
N PHE A 38 1.65 -15.16 -1.57
CA PHE A 38 1.84 -16.08 -2.67
C PHE A 38 1.03 -15.67 -3.91
N ALA A 39 -0.24 -15.30 -3.75
CA ALA A 39 -1.05 -14.79 -4.85
C ALA A 39 -0.44 -13.53 -5.49
N ASN A 40 0.04 -12.59 -4.67
CA ASN A 40 0.73 -11.39 -5.15
C ASN A 40 2.01 -11.73 -5.92
N PHE A 41 2.78 -12.73 -5.47
CA PHE A 41 3.96 -13.20 -6.18
C PHE A 41 3.61 -13.77 -7.55
N ILE A 42 2.57 -14.61 -7.65
CA ILE A 42 2.11 -15.17 -8.93
C ILE A 42 1.64 -14.06 -9.88
N VAL A 43 0.83 -13.10 -9.40
CA VAL A 43 0.39 -11.96 -10.21
C VAL A 43 1.59 -11.15 -10.70
N ALA A 44 2.59 -10.89 -9.84
CA ALA A 44 3.81 -10.19 -10.25
C ALA A 44 4.56 -10.93 -11.36
N LEU A 45 4.72 -12.26 -11.26
CA LEU A 45 5.37 -13.06 -12.31
C LEU A 45 4.62 -12.96 -13.65
N VAL A 46 3.28 -13.07 -13.63
CA VAL A 46 2.44 -12.95 -14.81
C VAL A 46 2.57 -11.57 -15.45
N LEU A 47 2.47 -10.50 -14.65
CA LEU A 47 2.60 -9.13 -15.15
C LEU A 47 3.98 -8.87 -15.72
N ILE A 48 5.04 -9.35 -15.07
CA ILE A 48 6.42 -9.23 -15.58
C ILE A 48 6.54 -9.95 -16.91
N TYR A 49 6.01 -11.17 -17.04
CA TYR A 49 6.08 -11.95 -18.28
C TYR A 49 5.36 -11.27 -19.47
N PHE A 50 4.18 -10.68 -19.24
CA PHE A 50 3.36 -10.11 -20.32
C PHE A 50 3.61 -8.62 -20.60
N ILE A 51 3.99 -7.82 -19.60
CA ILE A 51 4.05 -6.36 -19.73
C ILE A 51 5.48 -5.87 -19.87
N SER A 52 6.46 -6.56 -19.29
CA SER A 52 7.85 -6.15 -19.35
C SER A 52 8.63 -7.03 -20.31
N PRO A 53 9.35 -6.48 -21.31
CA PRO A 53 10.39 -7.24 -21.99
C PRO A 53 11.47 -7.50 -20.94
N PHE A 54 11.39 -8.63 -20.26
CA PHE A 54 12.26 -8.98 -19.14
C PHE A 54 13.71 -9.01 -19.60
N LYS A 55 14.48 -7.95 -19.29
CA LYS A 55 15.90 -7.86 -19.62
C LYS A 55 16.71 -8.14 -18.37
N LEU A 56 17.10 -9.40 -18.17
CA LEU A 56 17.93 -9.86 -17.04
C LEU A 56 19.15 -8.94 -16.78
N ASN A 57 19.77 -8.44 -17.85
CA ASN A 57 20.95 -7.58 -17.77
C ASN A 57 20.71 -6.23 -17.05
N GLN A 58 19.45 -5.74 -16.98
CA GLN A 58 19.11 -4.53 -16.23
C GLN A 58 19.05 -4.75 -14.72
N ILE A 59 18.78 -5.99 -14.27
CA ILE A 59 18.72 -6.35 -12.85
C ILE A 59 20.14 -6.39 -12.27
N VAL A 60 21.07 -6.98 -13.01
CA VAL A 60 22.48 -7.16 -12.60
C VAL A 60 23.22 -5.82 -12.51
N THR A 61 22.85 -4.84 -13.33
CA THR A 61 23.56 -3.55 -13.42
C THR A 61 23.04 -2.46 -12.47
N LYS A 62 21.87 -2.64 -11.85
CA LYS A 62 21.24 -1.65 -10.95
C LYS A 62 21.01 -2.21 -9.54
N SER A 63 22.09 -2.54 -8.84
CA SER A 63 22.07 -3.09 -7.46
C SER A 63 21.21 -2.27 -6.47
N ASN A 64 21.25 -0.93 -6.56
CA ASN A 64 20.43 -0.05 -5.71
C ASN A 64 18.93 -0.23 -5.96
N GLY A 65 18.51 -0.50 -7.20
CA GLY A 65 17.11 -0.74 -7.52
C GLY A 65 16.56 -2.00 -6.85
N VAL A 66 17.37 -3.06 -6.82
CA VAL A 66 17.03 -4.29 -6.10
C VAL A 66 16.96 -4.04 -4.59
N PHE A 67 17.92 -3.30 -4.04
CA PHE A 67 17.92 -2.95 -2.62
C PHE A 67 16.65 -2.19 -2.20
N PHE A 68 16.26 -1.15 -2.94
CA PHE A 68 15.02 -0.41 -2.65
C PHE A 68 13.76 -1.25 -2.86
N ALA A 69 13.74 -2.14 -3.86
CA ALA A 69 12.62 -3.07 -4.06
C ALA A 69 12.47 -4.04 -2.88
N VAL A 70 13.58 -4.56 -2.34
CA VAL A 70 13.57 -5.43 -1.16
C VAL A 70 13.07 -4.67 0.08
N LEU A 71 13.60 -3.46 0.34
CA LEU A 71 13.11 -2.62 1.44
C LEU A 71 11.63 -2.28 1.31
N GLY A 72 11.16 -2.01 0.09
CA GLY A 72 9.75 -1.81 -0.22
C GLY A 72 8.91 -3.04 0.09
N GLY A 73 9.37 -4.24 -0.29
CA GLY A 73 8.72 -5.51 0.02
C GLY A 73 8.64 -5.79 1.51
N ILE A 74 9.72 -5.56 2.26
CA ILE A 74 9.74 -5.71 3.73
C ILE A 74 8.75 -4.74 4.38
N SER A 75 8.76 -3.47 3.95
CA SER A 75 7.87 -2.43 4.48
C SER A 75 6.40 -2.76 4.22
N LEU A 76 6.08 -3.23 3.01
CA LEU A 76 4.73 -3.70 2.67
C LEU A 76 4.34 -4.89 3.53
N GLY A 77 5.22 -5.89 3.70
CA GLY A 77 4.96 -7.07 4.53
C GLY A 77 4.64 -6.71 5.98
N ILE A 78 5.41 -5.79 6.59
CA ILE A 78 5.13 -5.26 7.94
C ILE A 78 3.76 -4.58 7.98
N GLY A 79 3.43 -3.78 6.98
CA GLY A 79 2.13 -3.12 6.86
C GLY A 79 0.97 -4.12 6.76
N VAL A 80 1.12 -5.17 5.95
CA VAL A 80 0.13 -6.24 5.79
C VAL A 80 -0.09 -6.97 7.12
N ILE A 81 0.97 -7.43 7.78
CA ILE A 81 0.87 -8.14 9.07
C ILE A 81 0.19 -7.23 10.10
N SER A 82 0.60 -5.96 10.18
CA SER A 82 0.00 -4.98 11.10
C SER A 82 -1.48 -4.76 10.82
N PHE A 83 -1.88 -4.71 9.54
CA PHE A 83 -3.29 -4.61 9.15
C PHE A 83 -4.09 -5.83 9.62
N PHE A 84 -3.57 -7.04 9.41
CA PHE A 84 -4.22 -8.27 9.87
C PHE A 84 -4.39 -8.29 11.39
N LEU A 85 -3.34 -7.91 12.13
CA LEU A 85 -3.39 -7.81 13.60
C LEU A 85 -4.40 -6.76 14.06
N ALA A 86 -4.39 -5.56 13.47
CA ALA A 86 -5.35 -4.50 13.80
C ALA A 86 -6.80 -4.95 13.54
N THR A 87 -7.02 -5.64 12.43
CA THR A 87 -8.33 -6.19 12.04
C THR A 87 -8.78 -7.33 12.96
N LYS A 88 -7.85 -8.13 13.47
CA LYS A 88 -8.09 -9.21 14.43
C LYS A 88 -8.45 -8.65 15.82
N ILE A 89 -7.68 -7.68 16.31
CA ILE A 89 -7.85 -7.09 17.65
C ILE A 89 -9.09 -6.19 17.70
N GLY A 90 -9.28 -5.32 16.71
CA GLY A 90 -10.35 -4.32 16.71
C GLY A 90 -11.72 -4.84 16.29
N GLY A 91 -11.84 -6.08 15.80
CA GLY A 91 -13.09 -6.67 15.32
C GLY A 91 -13.63 -6.09 14.01
N SER A 92 -13.32 -4.82 13.70
CA SER A 92 -13.74 -4.10 12.48
C SER A 92 -12.60 -3.98 11.45
N VAL A 93 -12.95 -4.11 10.17
CA VAL A 93 -12.02 -3.81 9.06
C VAL A 93 -11.98 -2.31 8.74
N ILE A 94 -13.02 -1.56 9.12
CA ILE A 94 -13.22 -0.18 8.68
C ILE A 94 -12.07 0.71 9.15
N THR A 95 -11.70 0.60 10.44
CA THR A 95 -10.63 1.41 11.04
C THR A 95 -9.27 1.19 10.36
N PRO A 96 -8.71 -0.03 10.27
CA PRO A 96 -7.43 -0.23 9.58
C PRO A 96 -7.51 0.04 8.06
N SER A 97 -8.68 -0.14 7.42
CA SER A 97 -8.88 0.17 6.00
C SER A 97 -8.89 1.65 5.66
N ILE A 98 -9.15 2.53 6.64
CA ILE A 98 -9.13 3.98 6.42
C ILE A 98 -7.83 4.58 6.95
N ILE A 99 -7.45 4.26 8.19
CA ILE A 99 -6.25 4.84 8.81
C ILE A 99 -4.99 4.42 8.05
N GLY A 100 -4.85 3.13 7.71
CA GLY A 100 -3.66 2.60 7.04
C GLY A 100 -3.33 3.32 5.73
N PRO A 101 -4.25 3.38 4.75
CA PRO A 101 -4.01 4.06 3.49
C PRO A 101 -3.78 5.57 3.62
N VAL A 102 -4.50 6.24 4.52
CA VAL A 102 -4.34 7.67 4.74
C VAL A 102 -2.95 7.98 5.29
N VAL A 103 -2.55 7.31 6.37
CA VAL A 103 -1.23 7.50 6.97
C VAL A 103 -0.13 7.14 5.97
N GLY A 104 -0.26 6.00 5.26
CA GLY A 104 0.69 5.57 4.24
C GLY A 104 0.85 6.59 3.10
N SER A 105 -0.24 7.18 2.62
CA SER A 105 -0.21 8.19 1.55
C SER A 105 0.47 9.48 2.01
N ILE A 106 0.23 9.90 3.26
CA ILE A 106 0.89 11.08 3.85
C ILE A 106 2.39 10.81 4.02
N THR A 107 2.76 9.67 4.60
CA THR A 107 4.17 9.30 4.78
C THR A 107 4.90 9.24 3.43
N ALA A 108 4.32 8.60 2.41
CA ALA A 108 4.90 8.54 1.08
C ALA A 108 5.07 9.94 0.45
N SER A 109 4.05 10.80 0.58
CA SER A 109 4.10 12.18 0.06
C SER A 109 5.19 13.00 0.74
N LEU A 110 5.31 12.92 2.06
CA LEU A 110 6.35 13.63 2.82
C LEU A 110 7.75 13.13 2.44
N LEU A 111 7.95 11.81 2.33
CA LEU A 111 9.23 11.26 1.89
C LEU A 111 9.56 11.68 0.44
N ALA A 112 8.59 11.75 -0.46
CA ALA A 112 8.81 12.24 -1.81
C ALA A 112 9.24 13.72 -1.82
N ILE A 113 8.61 14.56 -0.99
CA ILE A 113 9.00 15.97 -0.86
C ILE A 113 10.42 16.11 -0.30
N PHE A 114 10.71 15.44 0.83
CA PHE A 114 11.98 15.67 1.55
C PHE A 114 13.17 14.89 1.00
N ILE A 115 12.96 13.67 0.49
CA ILE A 115 14.04 12.78 0.03
C ILE A 115 14.20 12.87 -1.49
N LEU A 116 13.09 12.92 -2.25
CA LEU A 116 13.15 12.98 -3.71
C LEU A 116 13.17 14.43 -4.24
N GLY A 117 12.98 15.42 -3.36
CA GLY A 117 13.00 16.84 -3.72
C GLY A 117 11.77 17.29 -4.53
N GLU A 118 10.64 16.60 -4.41
CA GLU A 118 9.42 17.02 -5.11
C GLU A 118 8.92 18.39 -4.61
N SER A 119 8.38 19.19 -5.54
CA SER A 119 7.91 20.54 -5.22
C SER A 119 6.76 20.54 -4.21
N LEU A 120 6.95 21.28 -3.12
CA LEU A 120 5.94 21.53 -2.11
C LEU A 120 5.16 22.79 -2.48
N THR A 121 3.91 22.63 -2.90
CA THR A 121 3.01 23.76 -3.14
C THR A 121 2.06 23.94 -1.96
N LEU A 122 1.60 25.17 -1.75
CA LEU A 122 0.61 25.48 -0.71
C LEU A 122 -0.66 24.61 -0.85
N MET A 123 -1.08 24.33 -2.09
CA MET A 123 -2.22 23.46 -2.36
C MET A 123 -2.00 22.00 -1.91
N LYS A 124 -0.79 21.46 -2.07
CA LYS A 124 -0.44 20.13 -1.54
C LYS A 124 -0.51 20.09 -0.01
N LEU A 125 -0.04 21.15 0.66
CA LEU A 125 -0.11 21.28 2.12
C LEU A 125 -1.56 21.36 2.61
N ILE A 126 -2.41 22.14 1.93
CA ILE A 126 -3.85 22.22 2.24
C ILE A 126 -4.50 20.83 2.09
N GLY A 127 -4.17 20.08 1.03
CA GLY A 127 -4.67 18.71 0.83
C GLY A 127 -4.26 17.75 1.94
N ILE A 128 -3.00 17.79 2.38
CA ILE A 128 -2.50 17.00 3.51
C ILE A 128 -3.25 17.40 4.80
N PHE A 129 -3.42 18.70 5.05
CA PHE A 129 -4.14 19.21 6.23
C PHE A 129 -5.60 18.74 6.25
N ILE A 130 -6.34 18.88 5.14
CA ILE A 130 -7.73 18.42 5.02
C ILE A 130 -7.82 16.92 5.29
N THR A 131 -6.85 16.15 4.82
CA THR A 131 -6.79 14.70 5.04
C THR A 131 -6.62 14.36 6.53
N PHE A 132 -5.77 15.10 7.26
CA PHE A 132 -5.64 14.95 8.71
C PHE A 132 -6.93 15.33 9.46
N VAL A 133 -7.59 16.41 9.06
CA VAL A 133 -8.88 16.81 9.66
C VAL A 133 -9.94 15.72 9.42
N GLY A 134 -10.06 15.23 8.19
CA GLY A 134 -10.99 14.14 7.85
C GLY A 134 -10.71 12.86 8.64
N LEU A 135 -9.42 12.51 8.79
CA LEU A 135 -9.00 11.37 9.60
C LEU A 135 -9.33 11.56 11.08
N TYR A 136 -9.07 12.74 11.62
CA TYR A 136 -9.37 13.09 13.01
C TYR A 136 -10.87 12.97 13.29
N ILE A 137 -11.71 13.52 12.41
CA ILE A 137 -13.17 13.38 12.49
C ILE A 137 -13.54 11.90 12.46
N PHE A 138 -13.05 11.14 11.48
CA PHE A 138 -13.35 9.72 11.34
C PHE A 138 -13.01 8.89 12.59
N ILE A 139 -11.89 9.20 13.26
CA ILE A 139 -11.47 8.49 14.49
C ILE A 139 -12.28 8.93 15.72
N SER A 140 -12.72 10.19 15.77
CA SER A 140 -13.36 10.78 16.94
C SER A 140 -14.82 10.33 17.12
N PHE A 141 -15.49 9.92 16.05
CA PHE A 141 -16.85 9.39 16.09
C PHE A 141 -16.80 7.85 16.04
N LYS A 142 -16.68 7.21 17.21
CA LYS A 142 -16.80 5.76 17.38
C LYS A 142 -18.23 5.35 17.70
#